data_AF-A0A822DLJ1-F1
#
_entry.id   AF-A0A822DLJ1-F1
#
_cell.length_a   1.000
_cell.length_b   1.000
_cell.length_c   1.000
_cell.angle_alpha   90.00
_cell.angle_beta   90.00
_cell.angle_gamma   90.00
#
_symmetry.space_group_name_H-M   'P 1'
#
loop_
_entity.id
_entity.type
_entity.pdbx_description
1 polymer ?
#
loop_
_entity_poly.entity_id
_entity_poly.type
_entity_poly.pdbx_seq_one_letter_code
_entity_poly.pdbx_strand_id
1 'polypeptide(L)' 'MTSVERVLDYCSLDQESPAQVPPNLRPPLSWPSHGEIVFNNVSMRHSTQTYLPLDLDHISMTIRASE' A
#
# COMPACT_ATOMS: atom_id res chain seq x y z
N MET A 1 -30.72 13.52 0.87
CA MET A 1 -29.63 12.89 1.65
C MET A 1 -29.66 13.47 3.05
N THR A 2 -30.18 12.70 4.00
CA THR A 2 -30.23 13.08 5.42
C THR A 2 -28.93 12.69 6.13
N SER A 3 -28.65 13.28 7.30
CA SER A 3 -27.41 13.01 8.04
C SER A 3 -27.22 11.53 8.38
N VAL A 4 -28.30 10.76 8.55
CA VAL A 4 -28.27 9.33 8.87
C VAL A 4 -27.87 8.49 7.66
N GLU A 5 -28.44 8.79 6.49
CA GLU A 5 -28.11 8.11 5.24
C GLU A 5 -26.61 8.21 4.93
N ARG A 6 -26.01 9.41 5.10
CA ARG A 6 -24.57 9.62 4.87
C ARG A 6 -23.67 8.77 5.77
N VAL A 7 -24.06 8.53 7.01
CA VAL A 7 -23.26 7.70 7.93
C VAL A 7 -23.24 6.26 7.45
N LEU A 8 -24.40 5.74 7.04
CA LEU A 8 -24.50 4.38 6.50
C LEU A 8 -23.72 4.23 5.19
N ASP A 9 -23.77 5.24 4.32
CA ASP A 9 -22.99 5.25 3.08
C ASP A 9 -21.49 5.09 3.38
N TYR A 10 -20.94 5.85 4.34
CA TYR A 10 -19.53 5.76 4.72
C TYR A 10 -19.13 4.41 5.33
N CYS A 11 -20.04 3.71 6.02
CA CYS A 11 -19.80 2.37 6.54
C CYS A 11 -19.64 1.30 5.45
N SER A 12 -20.06 1.60 4.22
CA SER A 12 -20.05 0.66 3.08
C SER A 12 -18.98 0.95 2.04
N LEU A 13 -18.15 1.98 2.23
CA LEU A 13 -17.06 2.29 1.32
C LEU A 13 -16.03 1.15 1.27
N ASP A 14 -15.36 1.04 0.12
CA ASP A 14 -14.19 0.17 -0.02
C ASP A 14 -13.16 0.52 1.06
N GLN A 15 -12.83 -0.47 1.88
CA GLN A 15 -11.91 -0.31 3.00
C GLN A 15 -10.48 -0.63 2.57
N GLU A 16 -9.53 0.05 3.19
CA GLU A 16 -8.12 -0.33 3.10
C GLU A 16 -7.88 -1.71 3.72
N SER A 17 -6.70 -2.28 3.46
CA SER A 17 -6.29 -3.51 4.12
C SER A 17 -6.22 -3.32 5.64
N PRO A 18 -6.48 -4.36 6.45
CA PRO A 18 -6.43 -4.25 7.90
C PRO A 18 -5.10 -3.69 8.40
N ALA A 19 -5.17 -2.80 9.40
CA ALA A 19 -3.98 -2.15 9.97
C ALA A 19 -2.97 -3.13 10.59
N GLN A 20 -3.40 -4.36 10.91
CA GLN A 20 -2.56 -5.40 11.48
C GLN A 20 -2.78 -6.71 10.72
N VAL A 21 -1.68 -7.32 10.31
CA VAL A 21 -1.72 -8.66 9.70
C VAL A 21 -1.90 -9.74 10.78
N PRO A 22 -2.50 -10.89 10.41
CA PRO A 22 -2.55 -12.08 11.25
C PRO A 22 -1.18 -12.43 11.86
N PRO A 23 -1.11 -12.95 13.10
CA PRO A 23 0.16 -13.24 13.78
C PRO A 23 1.13 -14.11 12.97
N ASN A 24 0.62 -15.05 12.18
CA ASN A 24 1.39 -15.95 11.33
C ASN A 24 1.98 -15.30 10.06
N LEU A 25 1.53 -14.09 9.70
CA LEU A 25 2.05 -13.31 8.57
C LEU A 25 2.94 -12.15 9.03
N ARG A 26 3.09 -11.95 10.34
CA ARG A 26 3.97 -10.90 10.86
C ARG A 26 5.42 -11.26 10.59
N PRO A 27 6.26 -10.27 10.23
CA PRO A 27 7.68 -10.51 10.15
C PRO A 27 8.24 -10.91 11.54
N PRO A 28 9.37 -11.63 11.59
CA PRO A 28 10.01 -11.99 12.85
C PRO A 28 10.45 -10.74 13.63
N LEU A 29 10.64 -10.88 14.95
CA LEU A 29 11.08 -9.78 15.83
C LEU A 29 12.43 -9.15 15.42
N SER A 30 13.26 -9.91 14.70
CA SER A 30 14.55 -9.44 14.19
C SER A 30 14.46 -8.66 12.87
N TRP A 31 13.25 -8.44 12.33
CA TRP A 31 13.04 -7.67 11.12
C TRP A 31 12.88 -6.16 11.44
N PRO A 32 13.44 -5.26 10.61
CA PRO A 32 14.33 -5.55 9.47
C PRO A 32 15.75 -5.85 9.95
N SER A 33 16.40 -6.86 9.35
CA SER A 33 17.75 -7.28 9.75
C SER A 33 18.87 -6.45 9.10
N HIS A 34 18.69 -6.04 7.84
CA HIS A 34 19.73 -5.34 7.07
C HIS A 34 19.32 -3.95 6.61
N GLY A 35 18.02 -3.59 6.63
CA GLY A 35 17.54 -2.27 6.22
C GLY A 35 17.67 -1.95 4.71
N GLU A 36 17.92 -2.95 3.86
CA GLU A 36 17.91 -2.79 2.40
C GLU A 36 16.48 -2.65 1.86
N ILE A 37 16.29 -1.75 0.90
CA ILE A 37 15.02 -1.58 0.18
C ILE A 37 15.23 -1.88 -1.30
N VAL A 38 14.43 -2.80 -1.85
CA VAL A 38 14.49 -3.21 -3.26
C VAL A 38 13.17 -2.89 -3.94
N PHE A 39 13.24 -2.03 -4.95
CA PHE A 39 12.18 -1.84 -5.94
C PHE A 39 12.48 -2.75 -7.12
N ASN A 40 11.56 -3.66 -7.45
CA ASN A 40 11.70 -4.58 -8.56
C ASN A 40 10.50 -4.40 -9.52
N ASN A 41 10.75 -3.74 -10.64
CA ASN A 41 9.77 -3.48 -11.69
C ASN A 41 8.44 -2.88 -11.16
N VAL A 42 8.56 -1.88 -10.28
CA VAL A 42 7.41 -1.25 -9.63
C VAL A 42 6.76 -0.25 -10.58
N SER A 43 5.45 -0.40 -10.79
CA SER A 43 4.60 0.57 -11.48
C SER A 43 3.45 0.98 -10.57
N MET A 44 3.11 2.26 -10.53
CA MET A 44 2.01 2.76 -9.71
C MET A 44 1.31 3.97 -10.31
N ARG A 45 0.09 4.22 -9.85
CA ARG A 45 -0.74 5.36 -10.19
C ARG A 45 -1.53 5.83 -8.97
N HIS A 46 -1.87 7.11 -8.91
CA HIS A 46 -2.75 7.63 -7.86
C HIS A 46 -4.23 7.33 -8.11
N SER A 47 -4.68 7.42 -9.36
CA SER A 47 -6.10 7.21 -9.70
C SER A 47 -6.45 5.73 -9.79
N THR A 48 -7.64 5.35 -9.35
CA THR A 48 -8.17 3.99 -9.56
C THR A 48 -8.61 3.74 -11.01
N GLN A 49 -8.71 4.79 -11.83
CA GLN A 49 -9.09 4.70 -13.23
C GLN A 49 -7.97 4.08 -14.08
N THR A 50 -8.19 2.85 -14.53
CA THR A 50 -7.19 2.04 -15.24
C THR A 50 -6.76 2.61 -16.60
N TYR A 51 -7.60 3.45 -17.23
CA TYR A 51 -7.31 4.04 -18.55
C TYR A 51 -6.37 5.25 -18.51
N LEU A 52 -6.10 5.82 -17.34
CA LEU A 52 -5.16 6.92 -17.21
C LEU A 52 -3.70 6.41 -17.35
N PRO A 53 -2.68 7.24 -17.59
CA PRO A 53 -1.28 6.79 -17.62
C PRO A 53 -0.71 6.49 -16.22
N LEU A 54 0.29 5.61 -16.14
CA LEU A 54 1.03 5.34 -14.90
C LEU A 54 1.85 6.58 -14.47
N ASP A 55 1.96 6.80 -13.17
CA ASP A 55 2.79 7.87 -12.59
C ASP A 55 4.24 7.41 -12.43
N LEU A 56 4.44 6.16 -12.00
CA LEU A 56 5.71 5.44 -12.07
C LEU A 56 5.56 4.22 -12.97
N ASP A 57 6.55 4.00 -13.83
CA ASP A 57 6.52 2.94 -14.82
C ASP A 57 7.84 2.14 -14.81
N HIS A 58 7.75 0.85 -14.47
CA HIS A 58 8.85 -0.12 -14.49
C HIS A 58 10.10 0.31 -13.69
N ILE A 59 9.90 0.93 -12.52
CA ILE A 59 11.01 1.41 -11.68
C ILE A 59 11.68 0.23 -10.97
N SER A 60 12.99 0.08 -11.21
CA SER A 60 13.83 -0.91 -10.54
C SER A 60 15.06 -0.23 -9.95
N MET A 61 15.21 -0.32 -8.63
CA MET A 61 16.34 0.26 -7.90
C MET A 61 16.55 -0.43 -6.56
N THR A 62 17.74 -0.26 -6.00
CA THR A 62 18.10 -0.81 -4.69
C THR A 62 18.72 0.30 -3.86
N ILE A 63 18.24 0.43 -2.63
CA ILE A 63 18.76 1.38 -1.62
C ILE A 63 19.43 0.54 -0.54
N ARG A 64 20.72 0.79 -0.29
CA ARG A 64 21.49 0.03 0.71
C ARG A 64 21.30 0.64 2.09
N ALA A 65 21.62 -0.15 3.12
CA ALA A 65 21.60 0.34 4.49
C ALA A 65 22.65 1.44 4.67
N SER A 66 22.29 2.51 5.39
CA SER A 66 23.20 3.62 5.75
C SER A 66 23.78 4.40 4.56
N GLU A 67 23.06 4.40 3.43
CA GLU A 67 23.34 5.22 2.25
C GLU A 67 22.74 6.64 2.37
#